data_AF-A0A3D8R6Z8-F1
#
_entry.id   AF-A0A3D8R6Z8-F1
#
_cell.length_a   1.000
_cell.length_b   1.000
_cell.length_c   1.000
_cell.angle_alpha   90.00
_cell.angle_beta   90.00
_cell.angle_gamma   90.00
#
_symmetry.space_group_name_H-M   'P 1'
#
loop_
_entity.id
_entity.type
_entity.pdbx_description
1 polymer ?
#
loop_
_entity_poly.entity_id
_entity_poly.type
_entity_poly.pdbx_seq_one_letter_code
_entity_poly.pdbx_strand_id
1 'polypeptide(L)'
;MSSRATTDAPVVDLGYGIYQGYYNTTSELNIYKGIRYASAPTGALRWQKPQAPSVNRSQITLATSYPPRCPQSPSTPLSSTFNFTSSAKGSEDCLFLSVLSPQNATGLPVMVWIHGGGYGTGQGNNDFSELIINNSHGFILVIIQYRLGAFGFLSSSEVAKYGTANAGLYDMHFSLKWVQDHIAAFGGDPTRVTIAGESSGAGAVMLQTMAYGGSQGMALFQNAIVASPYLPTQWDYDGLHPTQSYDRFVDAVGCGHASQTPNTTVFSCLQGADSITLQNASTYVSGNWKFGQWAFLPVTDGTFIQERPSLQLLNGQLNGVRILSGNNADEGPGFVPQNITTTAAFNSYVSGLFPLMDNDTLGNLQEIYQISPTIPGPLFSTVGDKEPSALNQSEFGIGQQQRANNLYAETTFVCPSYWLATGFSKSKGKQAWKYQYSVPPAEHGADLDAYYAINREALGYDTLSTAFRLGVQNIWGRFIIYDDPTLTEKVLDDLTTYANGTKTGDDLAAALHGTWVTWETNGPAEEQYRMLNLNMTGGHETTISWTNGGGGKLNVTQYAGPGLQAALSVVDGYAWEAERGKRCQFWADIGAEVPE
;
A
#
# COMPACT_ATOMS: atom_id res chain seq x y z
N MET A 1 -50.13 10.13 7.62
CA MET A 1 -49.73 9.00 8.49
C MET A 1 -48.29 8.67 8.12
N SER A 2 -47.35 8.98 9.01
CA SER A 2 -45.91 8.77 8.80
C SER A 2 -45.60 7.28 8.96
N SER A 3 -45.15 6.60 7.90
CA SER A 3 -44.62 5.24 8.03
C SER A 3 -43.28 5.31 8.73
N ARG A 4 -43.22 4.86 9.99
CA ARG A 4 -41.97 4.45 10.63
C ARG A 4 -41.37 3.34 9.77
N ALA A 5 -40.28 3.61 9.07
CA ALA A 5 -39.43 2.57 8.52
C ALA A 5 -38.92 1.73 9.70
N THR A 6 -39.22 0.44 9.72
CA THR A 6 -38.64 -0.48 10.70
C THR A 6 -37.15 -0.59 10.41
N THR A 7 -36.34 -0.25 11.41
CA THR A 7 -34.89 -0.43 11.46
C THR A 7 -34.56 -1.92 11.60
N ASP A 8 -34.99 -2.74 10.65
CA ASP A 8 -34.59 -4.15 10.62
C ASP A 8 -33.12 -4.22 10.15
N ALA A 9 -32.32 -5.00 10.87
CA ALA A 9 -30.91 -5.16 10.56
C ALA A 9 -30.74 -5.68 9.12
N PRO A 10 -29.80 -5.12 8.32
CA PRO A 10 -29.69 -5.45 6.92
C PRO A 10 -29.19 -6.90 6.77
N VAL A 11 -29.92 -7.71 5.99
CA VAL A 11 -29.62 -9.12 5.72
C VAL A 11 -29.28 -9.29 4.25
N VAL A 12 -28.27 -10.09 3.94
CA VAL A 12 -27.85 -10.43 2.58
C VAL A 12 -27.72 -11.94 2.43
N ASP A 13 -28.20 -12.47 1.31
CA ASP A 13 -28.05 -13.89 0.93
C ASP A 13 -27.04 -13.99 -0.21
N LEU A 14 -25.91 -14.65 0.05
CA LEU A 14 -24.81 -14.82 -0.92
C LEU A 14 -24.88 -16.17 -1.65
N GLY A 15 -25.97 -16.92 -1.48
CA GLY A 15 -26.16 -18.25 -2.05
C GLY A 15 -25.46 -19.35 -1.26
N TYR A 16 -24.23 -19.11 -0.76
CA TYR A 16 -23.52 -20.05 0.11
C TYR A 16 -23.78 -19.82 1.61
N GLY A 17 -24.25 -18.63 1.98
CA GLY A 17 -24.54 -18.27 3.36
C GLY A 17 -25.40 -17.00 3.45
N ILE A 18 -26.09 -16.85 4.59
CA ILE A 18 -26.94 -15.69 4.88
C ILE A 18 -26.26 -14.88 5.99
N TYR A 19 -26.03 -13.60 5.75
CA TYR A 19 -25.32 -12.71 6.67
C TYR A 19 -26.20 -11.55 7.11
N GLN A 20 -26.17 -11.21 8.39
CA GLN A 20 -26.85 -10.05 8.95
C GLN A 20 -25.83 -9.03 9.46
N GLY A 21 -25.81 -7.86 8.86
CA GLY A 21 -25.03 -6.71 9.30
C GLY A 21 -25.79 -5.84 10.30
N TYR A 22 -25.41 -4.57 10.38
CA TYR A 22 -26.13 -3.55 11.14
C TYR A 22 -26.16 -2.22 10.37
N TYR A 23 -27.20 -1.43 10.61
CA TYR A 23 -27.27 -0.07 10.09
C TYR A 23 -26.64 0.89 11.10
N ASN A 24 -25.71 1.72 10.63
CA ASN A 24 -25.12 2.80 11.43
C ASN A 24 -25.82 4.11 11.09
N THR A 25 -26.59 4.65 12.05
CA THR A 25 -27.35 5.90 11.88
C THR A 25 -26.48 7.15 11.72
N THR A 26 -25.24 7.12 12.22
CA THR A 26 -24.33 8.27 12.14
C THR A 26 -23.69 8.39 10.76
N SER A 27 -23.29 7.28 10.17
CA SER A 27 -22.72 7.26 8.82
C SER A 27 -23.74 7.03 7.71
N GLU A 28 -24.96 6.62 8.07
CA GLU A 28 -26.03 6.21 7.15
C GLU A 28 -25.65 5.01 6.26
N LEU A 29 -24.82 4.11 6.81
CA LEU A 29 -24.30 2.93 6.10
C LEU A 29 -24.89 1.63 6.67
N ASN A 30 -25.18 0.69 5.78
CA ASN A 30 -25.31 -0.73 6.09
C ASN A 30 -23.91 -1.33 6.17
N ILE A 31 -23.56 -1.88 7.34
CA ILE A 31 -22.21 -2.37 7.62
C ILE A 31 -22.26 -3.87 7.91
N TYR A 32 -21.44 -4.62 7.18
CA TYR A 32 -21.22 -6.04 7.36
C TYR A 32 -19.73 -6.26 7.65
N LYS A 33 -19.39 -6.81 8.80
CA LYS A 33 -18.02 -7.11 9.22
C LYS A 33 -17.85 -8.62 9.39
N GLY A 34 -16.85 -9.20 8.76
CA GLY A 34 -16.52 -10.62 8.94
C GLY A 34 -17.30 -11.58 8.04
N ILE A 35 -17.58 -11.19 6.79
CA ILE A 35 -18.09 -12.11 5.77
C ILE A 35 -16.93 -13.00 5.32
N ARG A 36 -17.12 -14.33 5.37
CA ARG A 36 -16.11 -15.29 4.90
C ARG A 36 -16.10 -15.32 3.39
N TYR A 37 -15.02 -14.90 2.73
CA TYR A 37 -14.90 -14.99 1.27
C TYR A 37 -14.16 -16.24 0.81
N ALA A 38 -13.39 -16.90 1.69
CA ALA A 38 -12.73 -18.17 1.40
C ALA A 38 -12.76 -19.14 2.60
N SER A 39 -12.62 -20.43 2.31
CA SER A 39 -12.42 -21.47 3.33
C SER A 39 -11.18 -21.19 4.18
N ALA A 40 -11.21 -21.60 5.46
CA ALA A 40 -10.09 -21.40 6.38
C ALA A 40 -8.82 -22.08 5.84
N PRO A 41 -7.69 -21.36 5.66
CA PRO A 41 -6.46 -21.90 5.07
C PRO A 41 -5.62 -22.72 6.08
N THR A 42 -6.26 -23.63 6.80
CA THR A 42 -5.67 -24.46 7.87
C THR A 42 -5.38 -25.88 7.41
N GLY A 43 -4.49 -26.59 8.13
CA GLY A 43 -4.18 -28.00 7.85
C GLY A 43 -3.69 -28.21 6.42
N ALA A 44 -4.37 -29.06 5.66
CA ALA A 44 -4.01 -29.34 4.27
C ALA A 44 -4.13 -28.12 3.33
N LEU A 45 -4.87 -27.08 3.73
CA LEU A 45 -5.01 -25.83 2.96
C LEU A 45 -3.91 -24.80 3.26
N ARG A 46 -2.99 -25.08 4.20
CA ARG A 46 -1.81 -24.24 4.42
C ARG A 46 -0.98 -24.17 3.15
N TRP A 47 -0.57 -22.95 2.80
CA TRP A 47 0.17 -22.62 1.57
C TRP A 47 -0.48 -23.11 0.27
N GLN A 48 -1.80 -23.29 0.26
CA GLN A 48 -2.57 -23.55 -0.97
C GLN A 48 -3.29 -22.27 -1.41
N LYS A 49 -3.71 -22.23 -2.67
CA LYS A 49 -4.66 -21.20 -3.16
C LYS A 49 -5.96 -21.25 -2.34
N PRO A 50 -6.60 -20.09 -2.09
CA PRO A 50 -7.88 -20.05 -1.39
C PRO A 50 -8.95 -20.84 -2.15
N GLN A 51 -9.88 -21.42 -1.39
CA GLN A 51 -11.00 -22.19 -1.92
C GLN A 51 -12.32 -21.53 -1.49
N ALA A 52 -13.38 -21.78 -2.25
CA ALA A 52 -14.70 -21.28 -1.92
C ALA A 52 -15.12 -21.71 -0.49
N PRO A 53 -15.85 -20.87 0.25
CA PRO A 53 -16.43 -21.26 1.54
C PRO A 53 -17.37 -22.46 1.40
N SER A 54 -17.51 -23.26 2.45
CA SER A 54 -18.57 -24.26 2.51
C SER A 54 -19.95 -23.61 2.52
N VAL A 55 -20.92 -24.28 1.89
CA VAL A 55 -22.30 -23.81 1.90
C VAL A 55 -22.92 -24.11 3.26
N ASN A 56 -23.34 -23.08 3.98
CA ASN A 56 -24.13 -23.19 5.20
C ASN A 56 -25.21 -22.11 5.23
N ARG A 57 -26.45 -22.54 5.02
CA ARG A 57 -27.65 -21.69 5.03
C ARG A 57 -28.63 -22.04 6.15
N SER A 58 -28.20 -22.89 7.09
CA SER A 58 -29.06 -23.36 8.17
C SER A 58 -29.39 -22.26 9.18
N GLN A 59 -28.54 -21.24 9.28
CA GLN A 59 -28.65 -20.13 10.21
C GLN A 59 -28.12 -18.84 9.57
N ILE A 60 -28.64 -17.70 10.04
CA ILE A 60 -28.10 -16.38 9.73
C ILE A 60 -26.81 -16.18 10.51
N THR A 61 -25.71 -15.87 9.81
CA THR A 61 -24.42 -15.54 10.42
C THR A 61 -24.38 -14.04 10.72
N LEU A 62 -24.06 -13.68 11.97
CA LEU A 62 -23.89 -12.28 12.35
C LEU A 62 -22.57 -11.74 11.79
N ALA A 63 -22.68 -10.70 10.96
CA ALA A 63 -21.57 -9.96 10.38
C ALA A 63 -21.46 -8.57 11.03
N THR A 64 -21.30 -8.53 12.36
CA THR A 64 -21.37 -7.28 13.15
C THR A 64 -20.05 -6.91 13.84
N SER A 65 -19.02 -7.75 13.74
CA SER A 65 -17.71 -7.56 14.37
C SER A 65 -16.59 -7.87 13.42
N TYR A 66 -15.43 -7.20 13.56
CA TYR A 66 -14.28 -7.52 12.75
C TYR A 66 -13.84 -8.97 12.95
N PRO A 67 -13.41 -9.65 11.86
CA PRO A 67 -12.91 -11.01 11.93
C PRO A 67 -11.56 -11.04 12.67
N PRO A 68 -11.10 -12.23 13.11
CA PRO A 68 -9.72 -12.40 13.56
C PRO A 68 -8.72 -11.86 12.52
N ARG A 69 -7.68 -11.18 12.99
CA ARG A 69 -6.53 -10.85 12.12
C ARG A 69 -5.75 -12.11 11.75
N CYS A 70 -5.17 -12.11 10.56
CA CYS A 70 -4.23 -13.16 10.16
C CYS A 70 -2.99 -13.17 11.05
N PRO A 71 -2.24 -14.28 11.12
CA PRO A 71 -1.00 -14.32 11.89
C PRO A 71 0.03 -13.35 11.32
N GLN A 72 0.74 -12.64 12.19
CA GLN A 72 1.59 -11.53 11.79
C GLN A 72 3.07 -11.87 11.95
N SER A 73 3.89 -11.16 11.18
CA SER A 73 5.33 -11.30 11.07
C SER A 73 5.94 -9.90 10.92
N PRO A 74 6.39 -9.25 12.00
CA PRO A 74 6.90 -7.87 11.95
C PRO A 74 8.21 -7.74 11.17
N SER A 75 8.56 -6.51 10.79
CA SER A 75 9.87 -6.17 10.21
C SER A 75 10.98 -6.18 11.27
N THR A 76 12.23 -6.18 10.80
CA THR A 76 13.43 -6.02 11.65
C THR A 76 13.77 -4.53 11.87
N PRO A 77 14.27 -4.14 13.05
CA PRO A 77 14.37 -4.94 14.26
C PRO A 77 13.01 -5.03 14.97
N LEU A 78 12.86 -6.04 15.83
CA LEU A 78 11.70 -6.08 16.71
C LEU A 78 11.73 -4.87 17.66
N SER A 79 10.60 -4.19 17.79
CA SER A 79 10.44 -3.12 18.77
C SER A 79 10.81 -3.61 20.18
N SER A 80 11.38 -2.73 20.99
CA SER A 80 11.65 -3.01 22.41
C SER A 80 10.37 -3.29 23.21
N THR A 81 9.21 -2.87 22.71
CA THR A 81 7.88 -3.16 23.28
C THR A 81 7.20 -4.38 22.66
N PHE A 82 7.90 -5.13 21.80
CA PHE A 82 7.33 -6.29 21.13
C PHE A 82 6.84 -7.33 22.15
N ASN A 83 5.57 -7.70 22.01
CA ASN A 83 4.97 -8.79 22.76
C ASN A 83 4.25 -9.70 21.78
N PHE A 84 4.65 -10.97 21.72
CA PHE A 84 4.10 -11.92 20.75
C PHE A 84 2.56 -11.95 20.76
N THR A 85 1.93 -11.93 21.94
CA THR A 85 0.47 -12.04 22.06
C THR A 85 -0.25 -10.84 21.45
N SER A 86 0.22 -9.61 21.68
CA SER A 86 -0.41 -8.41 21.11
C SER A 86 0.08 -8.08 19.71
N SER A 87 1.35 -8.35 19.40
CA SER A 87 2.02 -7.89 18.19
C SER A 87 1.93 -8.91 17.04
N ALA A 88 2.11 -10.20 17.32
CA ALA A 88 2.26 -11.23 16.29
C ALA A 88 1.11 -12.25 16.22
N LYS A 89 0.52 -12.62 17.37
CA LYS A 89 -0.48 -13.69 17.45
C LYS A 89 -1.73 -13.35 16.63
N GLY A 90 -2.11 -14.26 15.74
CA GLY A 90 -3.35 -14.18 14.95
C GLY A 90 -4.01 -15.55 14.79
N SER A 91 -5.04 -15.59 13.95
CA SER A 91 -5.78 -16.80 13.59
C SER A 91 -5.48 -17.16 12.15
N GLU A 92 -5.17 -18.43 11.85
CA GLU A 92 -5.07 -18.89 10.46
C GLU A 92 -6.43 -18.86 9.76
N ASP A 93 -7.53 -19.04 10.49
CA ASP A 93 -8.87 -18.78 9.98
C ASP A 93 -9.11 -17.27 9.99
N CYS A 94 -8.68 -16.60 8.92
CA CYS A 94 -8.72 -15.14 8.79
C CYS A 94 -9.19 -14.62 7.42
N LEU A 95 -9.57 -15.47 6.46
CA LEU A 95 -9.98 -15.04 5.11
C LEU A 95 -11.41 -14.52 5.08
N PHE A 96 -11.56 -13.30 5.58
CA PHE A 96 -12.81 -12.57 5.71
C PHE A 96 -12.71 -11.17 5.09
N LEU A 97 -13.85 -10.57 4.81
CA LEU A 97 -13.97 -9.19 4.35
C LEU A 97 -15.09 -8.46 5.09
N SER A 98 -15.10 -7.14 4.96
CA SER A 98 -16.17 -6.27 5.42
C SER A 98 -16.73 -5.47 4.25
N VAL A 99 -18.03 -5.19 4.27
CA VAL A 99 -18.71 -4.35 3.27
C VAL A 99 -19.40 -3.19 3.97
N LEU A 100 -19.13 -1.97 3.51
CA LEU A 100 -19.82 -0.75 3.92
C LEU A 100 -20.59 -0.24 2.70
N SER A 101 -21.92 -0.24 2.77
CA SER A 101 -22.78 0.14 1.67
C SER A 101 -23.77 1.23 2.11
N PRO A 102 -23.96 2.31 1.33
CA PRO A 102 -25.00 3.29 1.56
C PRO A 102 -26.40 2.69 1.72
N GLN A 103 -27.25 3.36 2.49
CA GLN A 103 -28.66 2.98 2.55
C GLN A 103 -29.29 3.10 1.15
N ASN A 104 -29.99 2.05 0.70
CA ASN A 104 -30.61 1.97 -0.62
C ASN A 104 -29.64 2.02 -1.83
N ALA A 105 -28.37 1.65 -1.63
CA ALA A 105 -27.40 1.54 -2.72
C ALA A 105 -27.94 0.70 -3.89
N THR A 106 -27.78 1.20 -5.11
CA THR A 106 -28.19 0.52 -6.34
C THR A 106 -27.22 0.87 -7.46
N GLY A 107 -26.50 -0.13 -7.99
CA GLY A 107 -25.55 0.04 -9.08
C GLY A 107 -24.40 1.02 -8.77
N LEU A 108 -23.98 1.11 -7.51
CA LEU A 108 -22.89 2.01 -7.13
C LEU A 108 -21.52 1.44 -7.49
N PRO A 109 -20.53 2.29 -7.87
CA PRO A 109 -19.12 1.90 -7.92
C PRO A 109 -18.65 1.24 -6.63
N VAL A 110 -17.64 0.38 -6.75
CA VAL A 110 -17.08 -0.36 -5.63
C VAL A 110 -15.60 -0.03 -5.49
N MET A 111 -15.18 0.38 -4.29
CA MET A 111 -13.79 0.44 -3.89
C MET A 111 -13.45 -0.83 -3.10
N VAL A 112 -12.38 -1.53 -3.46
CA VAL A 112 -11.83 -2.66 -2.68
C VAL A 112 -10.51 -2.24 -2.07
N TRP A 113 -10.46 -2.15 -0.75
CA TRP A 113 -9.28 -1.76 0.02
C TRP A 113 -8.43 -2.98 0.42
N ILE A 114 -7.15 -2.93 0.08
CA ILE A 114 -6.11 -3.87 0.48
C ILE A 114 -5.17 -3.14 1.46
N HIS A 115 -5.11 -3.61 2.71
CA HIS A 115 -4.32 -2.95 3.75
C HIS A 115 -2.80 -3.13 3.56
N GLY A 116 -2.02 -2.20 4.10
CA GLY A 116 -0.56 -2.24 4.18
C GLY A 116 0.01 -3.12 5.30
N GLY A 117 1.30 -2.94 5.61
CA GLY A 117 2.04 -3.67 6.65
C GLY A 117 3.19 -4.57 6.14
N GLY A 118 3.79 -4.22 5.00
CA GLY A 118 4.97 -4.90 4.44
C GLY A 118 4.76 -6.39 4.14
N TYR A 119 3.51 -6.81 3.87
CA TYR A 119 3.10 -8.21 3.69
C TYR A 119 3.25 -9.11 4.93
N GLY A 120 3.73 -8.56 6.05
CA GLY A 120 3.95 -9.28 7.29
C GLY A 120 2.97 -8.92 8.39
N THR A 121 2.48 -7.68 8.44
CA THR A 121 1.55 -7.19 9.46
C THR A 121 0.35 -6.49 8.80
N GLY A 122 -0.62 -6.08 9.61
CA GLY A 122 -1.80 -5.36 9.17
C GLY A 122 -3.09 -6.15 9.33
N GLN A 123 -4.20 -5.43 9.18
CA GLN A 123 -5.56 -5.96 9.27
C GLN A 123 -6.55 -5.01 8.59
N GLY A 124 -7.56 -5.56 7.93
CA GLY A 124 -8.64 -4.89 7.23
C GLY A 124 -9.71 -4.35 8.16
N ASN A 125 -9.34 -3.43 9.05
CA ASN A 125 -10.26 -2.75 9.97
C ASN A 125 -10.24 -1.21 9.84
N ASN A 126 -9.63 -0.67 8.79
CA ASN A 126 -9.60 0.77 8.50
C ASN A 126 -11.02 1.35 8.39
N ASP A 127 -11.26 2.53 8.95
CA ASP A 127 -12.57 3.21 8.91
C ASP A 127 -12.61 4.31 7.86
N PHE A 128 -13.25 4.00 6.74
CA PHE A 128 -13.45 4.89 5.59
C PHE A 128 -14.83 5.54 5.58
N SER A 129 -15.60 5.48 6.68
CA SER A 129 -16.95 6.04 6.71
C SER A 129 -16.97 7.52 6.32
N GLU A 130 -15.99 8.30 6.78
CA GLU A 130 -15.85 9.71 6.45
C GLU A 130 -15.61 9.95 4.94
N LEU A 131 -14.77 9.13 4.30
CA LEU A 131 -14.53 9.22 2.85
C LEU A 131 -15.83 9.00 2.05
N ILE A 132 -16.64 8.02 2.46
CA ILE A 132 -17.93 7.73 1.83
C ILE A 132 -18.90 8.90 2.01
N ILE A 133 -19.02 9.43 3.24
CA ILE A 133 -19.90 10.56 3.56
C ILE A 133 -19.52 11.80 2.76
N ASN A 134 -18.23 12.16 2.73
CA ASN A 134 -17.75 13.36 2.05
C ASN A 134 -17.80 13.26 0.52
N ASN A 135 -18.01 12.06 -0.01
CA ASN A 135 -18.30 11.81 -1.42
C ASN A 135 -19.79 11.50 -1.67
N SER A 136 -20.68 12.05 -0.84
CA SER A 136 -22.14 11.97 -1.00
C SER A 136 -22.66 10.53 -1.12
N HIS A 137 -22.02 9.59 -0.40
CA HIS A 137 -22.38 8.17 -0.41
C HIS A 137 -22.34 7.56 -1.82
N GLY A 138 -21.45 8.05 -2.69
CA GLY A 138 -21.42 7.70 -4.10
C GLY A 138 -20.81 6.33 -4.46
N PHE A 139 -20.32 5.55 -3.48
CA PHE A 139 -19.68 4.25 -3.72
C PHE A 139 -19.82 3.30 -2.53
N ILE A 140 -19.61 2.00 -2.79
CA ILE A 140 -19.53 0.92 -1.79
C ILE A 140 -18.07 0.62 -1.50
N LEU A 141 -17.76 0.30 -0.25
CA LEU A 141 -16.42 -0.14 0.14
C LEU A 141 -16.41 -1.61 0.55
N VAL A 142 -15.41 -2.33 0.07
CA VAL A 142 -15.04 -3.69 0.51
C VAL A 142 -13.65 -3.64 1.13
N ILE A 143 -13.47 -4.14 2.35
CA ILE A 143 -12.16 -4.21 3.02
C ILE A 143 -11.83 -5.68 3.26
N ILE A 144 -10.66 -6.13 2.82
CA ILE A 144 -10.30 -7.55 2.85
C ILE A 144 -9.22 -7.86 3.91
N GLN A 145 -9.25 -9.08 4.44
CA GLN A 145 -8.11 -9.73 5.08
C GLN A 145 -7.41 -10.64 4.05
N TYR A 146 -6.10 -10.82 4.19
CA TYR A 146 -5.32 -11.78 3.39
C TYR A 146 -4.18 -12.37 4.24
N ARG A 147 -3.68 -13.57 3.89
CA ARG A 147 -2.58 -14.20 4.66
C ARG A 147 -1.28 -13.37 4.57
N LEU A 148 -0.59 -13.27 5.70
CA LEU A 148 0.63 -12.48 5.88
C LEU A 148 1.82 -13.36 6.29
N GLY A 149 3.03 -12.79 6.25
CA GLY A 149 4.26 -13.42 6.72
C GLY A 149 4.49 -14.80 6.08
N ALA A 150 5.01 -15.76 6.85
CA ALA A 150 5.23 -17.11 6.35
C ALA A 150 3.92 -17.81 5.93
N PHE A 151 2.75 -17.40 6.42
CA PHE A 151 1.48 -18.04 6.02
C PHE A 151 1.03 -17.63 4.62
N GLY A 152 1.35 -16.40 4.20
CA GLY A 152 0.98 -15.86 2.88
C GLY A 152 2.10 -15.91 1.85
N PHE A 153 3.36 -15.84 2.29
CA PHE A 153 4.51 -15.53 1.42
C PHE A 153 5.73 -16.42 1.69
N LEU A 154 5.54 -17.60 2.30
CA LEU A 154 6.58 -18.63 2.30
C LEU A 154 6.82 -19.10 0.87
N SER A 155 8.09 -19.21 0.46
CA SER A 155 8.45 -19.58 -0.90
C SER A 155 9.76 -20.35 -0.93
N SER A 156 9.80 -21.41 -1.73
CA SER A 156 10.97 -22.20 -2.09
C SER A 156 10.59 -23.15 -3.22
N SER A 157 11.56 -23.90 -3.75
CA SER A 157 11.31 -25.00 -4.68
C SER A 157 10.35 -26.05 -4.12
N GLU A 158 10.41 -26.33 -2.82
CA GLU A 158 9.52 -27.29 -2.16
C GLU A 158 8.08 -26.74 -2.03
N VAL A 159 7.93 -25.46 -1.67
CA VAL A 159 6.61 -24.81 -1.62
C VAL A 159 5.97 -24.77 -3.01
N ALA A 160 6.71 -24.47 -4.07
CA ALA A 160 6.14 -24.49 -5.42
C ALA A 160 5.76 -25.91 -5.89
N LYS A 161 6.44 -26.93 -5.38
CA LYS A 161 6.16 -28.33 -5.72
C LYS A 161 4.93 -28.89 -5.03
N TYR A 162 4.71 -28.57 -3.74
CA TYR A 162 3.66 -29.17 -2.92
C TYR A 162 2.54 -28.19 -2.50
N GLY A 163 2.75 -26.90 -2.69
CA GLY A 163 1.82 -25.82 -2.36
C GLY A 163 1.83 -24.72 -3.40
N THR A 164 1.82 -23.47 -2.94
CA THR A 164 1.75 -22.28 -3.79
C THR A 164 2.50 -21.14 -3.12
N ALA A 165 3.52 -20.61 -3.81
CA ALA A 165 4.09 -19.32 -3.48
C ALA A 165 3.03 -18.21 -3.64
N ASN A 166 3.26 -17.04 -3.03
CA ASN A 166 2.33 -15.90 -3.13
C ASN A 166 0.88 -16.20 -2.70
N ALA A 167 0.67 -17.13 -1.77
CA ALA A 167 -0.67 -17.52 -1.31
C ALA A 167 -1.50 -16.31 -0.86
N GLY A 168 -0.88 -15.29 -0.26
CA GLY A 168 -1.51 -14.01 0.07
C GLY A 168 -1.98 -13.18 -1.14
N LEU A 169 -1.26 -13.18 -2.27
CA LEU A 169 -1.74 -12.54 -3.50
C LEU A 169 -2.94 -13.27 -4.09
N TYR A 170 -2.96 -14.61 -3.98
CA TYR A 170 -4.10 -15.42 -4.39
C TYR A 170 -5.33 -15.17 -3.51
N ASP A 171 -5.16 -14.92 -2.21
CA ASP A 171 -6.24 -14.50 -1.31
C ASP A 171 -6.91 -13.21 -1.80
N MET A 172 -6.10 -12.18 -2.08
CA MET A 172 -6.56 -10.91 -2.63
C MET A 172 -7.28 -11.12 -3.97
N HIS A 173 -6.68 -11.87 -4.88
CA HIS A 173 -7.26 -12.16 -6.18
C HIS A 173 -8.60 -12.90 -6.09
N PHE A 174 -8.72 -13.83 -5.13
CA PHE A 174 -9.96 -14.56 -4.87
C PHE A 174 -11.04 -13.67 -4.24
N SER A 175 -10.65 -12.70 -3.40
CA SER A 175 -11.58 -11.69 -2.89
C SER A 175 -12.13 -10.81 -4.01
N LEU A 176 -11.34 -10.48 -5.05
CA LEU A 176 -11.83 -9.73 -6.22
C LEU A 176 -12.85 -10.55 -7.03
N LYS A 177 -12.65 -11.87 -7.15
CA LYS A 177 -13.66 -12.77 -7.74
C LYS A 177 -14.94 -12.80 -6.91
N TRP A 178 -14.82 -12.85 -5.58
CA TRP A 178 -15.97 -12.74 -4.70
C TRP A 178 -16.73 -11.42 -4.91
N VAL A 179 -16.02 -10.30 -5.11
CA VAL A 179 -16.66 -9.00 -5.42
C VAL A 179 -17.44 -9.10 -6.72
N GLN A 180 -16.86 -9.66 -7.78
CA GLN A 180 -17.55 -9.85 -9.06
C GLN A 180 -18.84 -10.68 -8.91
N ASP A 181 -18.78 -11.77 -8.13
CA ASP A 181 -19.90 -12.70 -8.00
C ASP A 181 -21.01 -12.20 -7.05
N HIS A 182 -20.68 -11.35 -6.07
CA HIS A 182 -21.57 -11.10 -4.93
C HIS A 182 -21.86 -9.64 -4.62
N ILE A 183 -21.10 -8.66 -5.11
CA ILE A 183 -21.24 -7.27 -4.65
C ILE A 183 -22.59 -6.63 -5.05
N ALA A 184 -23.24 -7.16 -6.09
CA ALA A 184 -24.58 -6.74 -6.50
C ALA A 184 -25.62 -6.93 -5.39
N ALA A 185 -25.45 -7.93 -4.51
CA ALA A 185 -26.34 -8.16 -3.37
C ALA A 185 -26.26 -7.04 -2.31
N PHE A 186 -25.21 -6.22 -2.36
CA PHE A 186 -25.00 -5.05 -1.50
C PHE A 186 -25.34 -3.73 -2.20
N GLY A 187 -25.84 -3.78 -3.45
CA GLY A 187 -26.13 -2.60 -4.26
C GLY A 187 -24.97 -2.11 -5.14
N GLY A 188 -23.89 -2.90 -5.27
CA GLY A 188 -22.72 -2.53 -6.06
C GLY A 188 -22.82 -2.96 -7.52
N ASP A 189 -22.13 -2.23 -8.39
CA ASP A 189 -21.92 -2.61 -9.79
C ASP A 189 -20.58 -3.37 -9.92
N PRO A 190 -20.58 -4.70 -10.16
CA PRO A 190 -19.35 -5.48 -10.29
C PRO A 190 -18.52 -5.06 -11.50
N THR A 191 -19.09 -4.36 -12.48
CA THR A 191 -18.33 -3.84 -13.60
C THR A 191 -17.52 -2.62 -13.20
N ARG A 192 -17.94 -1.84 -12.19
CA ARG A 192 -17.30 -0.57 -11.79
C ARG A 192 -16.49 -0.72 -10.49
N VAL A 193 -15.43 -1.53 -10.56
CA VAL A 193 -14.55 -1.82 -9.42
C VAL A 193 -13.23 -1.03 -9.51
N THR A 194 -12.91 -0.35 -8.42
CA THR A 194 -11.62 0.29 -8.15
C THR A 194 -10.91 -0.48 -7.03
N ILE A 195 -9.71 -1.01 -7.27
CA ILE A 195 -8.87 -1.57 -6.20
C ILE A 195 -7.97 -0.49 -5.63
N ALA A 196 -7.76 -0.45 -4.32
CA ALA A 196 -6.98 0.58 -3.66
C ALA A 196 -6.16 0.01 -2.51
N GLY A 197 -5.00 0.60 -2.25
CA GLY A 197 -4.17 0.22 -1.12
C GLY A 197 -3.13 1.27 -0.80
N GLU A 198 -2.50 1.11 0.37
CA GLU A 198 -1.33 1.87 0.81
C GLU A 198 -0.19 0.90 1.20
N SER A 199 1.07 1.31 1.06
CA SER A 199 2.24 0.50 1.42
C SER A 199 2.25 -0.85 0.68
N SER A 200 2.37 -1.98 1.40
CA SER A 200 2.24 -3.32 0.80
C SER A 200 0.87 -3.60 0.21
N GLY A 201 -0.18 -2.89 0.63
CA GLY A 201 -1.48 -2.92 0.00
C GLY A 201 -1.45 -2.26 -1.39
N ALA A 202 -0.77 -1.12 -1.51
CA ALA A 202 -0.51 -0.47 -2.79
C ALA A 202 0.42 -1.32 -3.70
N GLY A 203 1.45 -1.93 -3.12
CA GLY A 203 2.30 -2.90 -3.81
C GLY A 203 1.51 -4.12 -4.29
N ALA A 204 0.59 -4.63 -3.46
CA ALA A 204 -0.33 -5.69 -3.86
C ALA A 204 -1.28 -5.25 -4.99
N VAL A 205 -1.84 -4.05 -4.95
CA VAL A 205 -2.65 -3.49 -6.05
C VAL A 205 -1.83 -3.47 -7.34
N MET A 206 -0.59 -2.96 -7.29
CA MET A 206 0.33 -2.99 -8.43
C MET A 206 0.54 -4.42 -8.95
N LEU A 207 0.80 -5.39 -8.08
CA LEU A 207 0.95 -6.81 -8.46
C LEU A 207 -0.35 -7.42 -9.03
N GLN A 208 -1.54 -6.99 -8.61
CA GLN A 208 -2.81 -7.39 -9.24
C GLN A 208 -2.97 -6.79 -10.64
N THR A 209 -2.45 -5.57 -10.89
CA THR A 209 -2.37 -5.04 -12.27
C THR A 209 -1.44 -5.87 -13.14
N MET A 210 -0.39 -6.48 -12.58
CA MET A 210 0.52 -7.34 -13.33
C MET A 210 0.04 -8.80 -13.45
N ALA A 211 -0.91 -9.22 -12.62
CA ALA A 211 -1.29 -10.61 -12.47
C ALA A 211 -1.55 -11.31 -13.82
N TYR A 212 -0.94 -12.48 -14.01
CA TYR A 212 -1.02 -13.28 -15.23
C TYR A 212 -0.61 -12.53 -16.50
N GLY A 213 0.44 -11.71 -16.43
CA GLY A 213 0.96 -10.96 -17.58
C GLY A 213 0.01 -9.88 -18.08
N GLY A 214 -0.87 -9.35 -17.21
CA GLY A 214 -1.89 -8.37 -17.60
C GLY A 214 -2.98 -8.92 -18.53
N SER A 215 -3.12 -10.24 -18.65
CA SER A 215 -4.02 -10.89 -19.61
C SER A 215 -5.51 -10.84 -19.25
N GLN A 216 -5.85 -10.41 -18.03
CA GLN A 216 -7.23 -10.41 -17.52
C GLN A 216 -7.99 -9.12 -17.86
N GLY A 217 -7.32 -8.09 -18.36
CA GLY A 217 -7.95 -6.84 -18.76
C GLY A 217 -8.75 -6.23 -17.62
N MET A 218 -10.05 -6.01 -17.83
CA MET A 218 -10.96 -5.42 -16.83
C MET A 218 -11.82 -6.44 -16.08
N ALA A 219 -11.50 -7.75 -16.18
CA ALA A 219 -12.39 -8.81 -15.68
C ALA A 219 -12.66 -8.74 -14.16
N LEU A 220 -11.76 -8.15 -13.38
CA LEU A 220 -11.89 -8.05 -11.92
C LEU A 220 -11.98 -6.61 -11.41
N PHE A 221 -11.40 -5.65 -12.13
CA PHE A 221 -11.41 -4.23 -11.79
C PHE A 221 -11.11 -3.37 -13.03
N GLN A 222 -11.60 -2.14 -13.03
CA GLN A 222 -11.28 -1.14 -14.06
C GLN A 222 -10.19 -0.18 -13.60
N ASN A 223 -10.24 0.24 -12.33
CA ASN A 223 -9.40 1.30 -11.82
C ASN A 223 -8.52 0.80 -10.68
N ALA A 224 -7.38 1.44 -10.47
CA ALA A 224 -6.52 1.19 -9.33
C ALA A 224 -6.03 2.51 -8.69
N ILE A 225 -6.03 2.57 -7.36
CA ILE A 225 -5.41 3.65 -6.57
C ILE A 225 -4.24 3.05 -5.80
N VAL A 226 -3.06 3.63 -5.95
CA VAL A 226 -1.80 3.10 -5.41
C VAL A 226 -1.10 4.20 -4.64
N ALA A 227 -1.30 4.23 -3.32
CA ALA A 227 -0.62 5.17 -2.42
C ALA A 227 0.66 4.54 -1.88
N SER A 228 1.83 5.02 -2.31
CA SER A 228 3.13 4.55 -1.81
C SER A 228 3.33 3.03 -1.99
N PRO A 229 3.38 2.52 -3.23
CA PRO A 229 3.50 1.08 -3.50
C PRO A 229 4.77 0.51 -2.91
N TYR A 230 4.67 -0.37 -1.91
CA TYR A 230 5.83 -1.08 -1.36
C TYR A 230 6.24 -2.24 -2.26
N LEU A 231 7.31 -2.03 -3.03
CA LEU A 231 8.00 -3.02 -3.85
C LEU A 231 9.44 -3.20 -3.35
N PRO A 232 9.69 -4.11 -2.40
CA PRO A 232 11.05 -4.51 -2.08
C PRO A 232 11.61 -5.47 -3.14
N THR A 233 12.91 -5.73 -3.07
CA THR A 233 13.67 -6.71 -3.87
C THR A 233 12.84 -7.94 -4.25
N GLN A 234 12.43 -8.00 -5.52
CA GLN A 234 11.56 -9.01 -6.10
C GLN A 234 12.39 -10.22 -6.57
N TRP A 235 12.53 -11.20 -5.68
CA TRP A 235 13.25 -12.45 -5.96
C TRP A 235 12.39 -13.45 -6.74
N ASP A 236 13.04 -14.31 -7.50
CA ASP A 236 12.42 -15.55 -7.97
C ASP A 236 12.03 -16.42 -6.78
N TYR A 237 10.96 -17.22 -6.92
CA TYR A 237 10.36 -17.98 -5.83
C TYR A 237 11.32 -18.97 -5.13
N ASP A 238 12.34 -19.46 -5.84
CA ASP A 238 13.42 -20.32 -5.36
C ASP A 238 14.79 -19.61 -5.31
N GLY A 239 14.78 -18.28 -5.41
CA GLY A 239 15.97 -17.44 -5.33
C GLY A 239 16.64 -17.42 -3.96
N LEU A 240 17.74 -16.68 -3.86
CA LEU A 240 18.64 -16.67 -2.71
C LEU A 240 17.93 -16.37 -1.38
N HIS A 241 17.19 -15.25 -1.29
CA HIS A 241 16.54 -14.85 -0.04
C HIS A 241 15.29 -15.66 0.30
N PRO A 242 14.36 -15.94 -0.64
CA PRO A 242 13.21 -16.81 -0.34
C PRO A 242 13.62 -18.19 0.19
N THR A 243 14.61 -18.82 -0.46
CA THR A 243 15.16 -20.10 -0.01
C THR A 243 15.84 -20.00 1.36
N GLN A 244 16.62 -18.94 1.62
CA GLN A 244 17.22 -18.71 2.93
C GLN A 244 16.17 -18.52 4.04
N SER A 245 15.10 -17.76 3.78
CA SER A 245 13.99 -17.56 4.71
C SER A 245 13.23 -18.87 4.95
N TYR A 246 13.03 -19.68 3.90
CA TYR A 246 12.42 -21.00 4.00
C TYR A 246 13.22 -21.94 4.90
N ASP A 247 14.53 -22.06 4.67
CA ASP A 247 15.39 -22.96 5.46
C ASP A 247 15.41 -22.56 6.94
N ARG A 248 15.55 -21.25 7.23
CA ARG A 248 15.48 -20.73 8.61
C ARG A 248 14.12 -20.99 9.26
N PHE A 249 13.04 -20.89 8.50
CA PHE A 249 11.69 -21.17 8.98
C PHE A 249 11.52 -22.66 9.31
N VAL A 250 11.96 -23.54 8.41
CA VAL A 250 11.95 -25.00 8.59
C VAL A 250 12.73 -25.40 9.84
N ASP A 251 13.92 -24.84 10.03
CA ASP A 251 14.75 -25.09 11.21
C ASP A 251 14.09 -24.58 12.49
N ALA A 252 13.52 -23.36 12.47
CA ALA A 252 12.84 -22.77 13.62
C ALA A 252 11.57 -23.53 14.03
N VAL A 253 10.89 -24.20 13.09
CA VAL A 253 9.74 -25.08 13.37
C VAL A 253 10.18 -26.46 13.88
N GLY A 254 11.41 -26.88 13.58
CA GLY A 254 11.92 -28.23 13.89
C GLY A 254 11.59 -29.26 12.80
N CYS A 255 11.33 -28.81 11.57
CA CYS A 255 11.02 -29.66 10.41
C CYS A 255 12.23 -29.92 9.50
N GLY A 256 13.45 -29.60 9.95
CA GLY A 256 14.68 -29.80 9.19
C GLY A 256 14.94 -31.27 8.78
N HIS A 257 16.03 -31.51 8.04
CA HIS A 257 16.33 -32.82 7.44
C HIS A 257 16.35 -34.00 8.44
N ALA A 258 16.71 -33.76 9.70
CA ALA A 258 16.69 -34.79 10.75
C ALA A 258 15.28 -35.28 11.14
N SER A 259 14.24 -34.51 10.79
CA SER A 259 12.82 -34.82 11.06
C SER A 259 12.14 -35.56 9.90
N GLN A 260 12.85 -35.81 8.79
CA GLN A 260 12.33 -36.55 7.65
C GLN A 260 12.28 -38.05 7.95
N THR A 261 11.17 -38.68 7.55
CA THR A 261 11.03 -40.16 7.52
C THR A 261 10.66 -40.57 6.09
N PRO A 262 10.71 -41.86 5.72
CA PRO A 262 10.26 -42.30 4.38
C PRO A 262 8.84 -41.85 4.01
N ASN A 263 8.01 -41.49 4.99
CA ASN A 263 6.61 -41.08 4.82
C ASN A 263 6.34 -39.59 5.12
N THR A 264 7.35 -38.80 5.51
CA THR A 264 7.17 -37.39 5.92
C THR A 264 8.16 -36.49 5.19
N THR A 265 7.66 -35.60 4.33
CA THR A 265 8.45 -34.53 3.71
C THR A 265 8.56 -33.34 4.68
N VAL A 266 9.46 -32.39 4.41
CA VAL A 266 9.51 -31.14 5.18
C VAL A 266 8.18 -30.41 5.05
N PHE A 267 7.62 -30.34 3.83
CA PHE A 267 6.31 -29.72 3.61
C PHE A 267 5.19 -30.36 4.45
N SER A 268 5.09 -31.70 4.52
CA SER A 268 4.05 -32.35 5.32
C SER A 268 4.28 -32.20 6.83
N CYS A 269 5.54 -32.12 7.27
CA CYS A 269 5.89 -31.73 8.64
C CYS A 269 5.39 -30.32 8.97
N LEU A 270 5.66 -29.34 8.11
CA LEU A 270 5.19 -27.97 8.26
C LEU A 270 3.65 -27.89 8.29
N GLN A 271 2.97 -28.63 7.41
CA GLN A 271 1.50 -28.69 7.41
C GLN A 271 0.93 -29.29 8.69
N GLY A 272 1.63 -30.24 9.32
CA GLY A 272 1.23 -30.87 10.58
C GLY A 272 1.61 -30.10 11.84
N ALA A 273 2.43 -29.06 11.76
CA ALA A 273 2.92 -28.31 12.92
C ALA A 273 1.80 -27.50 13.60
N ASP A 274 1.94 -27.26 14.91
CA ASP A 274 1.03 -26.38 15.64
C ASP A 274 1.10 -24.93 15.11
N SER A 275 -0.05 -24.25 15.10
CA SER A 275 -0.16 -22.88 14.59
C SER A 275 0.75 -21.90 15.34
N ILE A 276 0.83 -22.00 16.66
CA ILE A 276 1.67 -21.10 17.48
C ILE A 276 3.15 -21.34 17.21
N THR A 277 3.56 -22.59 16.97
CA THR A 277 4.95 -22.90 16.55
C THR A 277 5.29 -22.21 15.23
N LEU A 278 4.41 -22.31 14.21
CA LEU A 278 4.60 -21.65 12.92
C LEU A 278 4.63 -20.11 13.06
N GLN A 279 3.77 -19.53 13.90
CA GLN A 279 3.73 -18.08 14.14
C GLN A 279 4.99 -17.57 14.83
N ASN A 280 5.49 -18.30 15.84
CA ASN A 280 6.76 -17.98 16.50
C ASN A 280 7.93 -18.06 15.52
N ALA A 281 7.99 -19.09 14.68
CA ALA A 281 9.01 -19.24 13.65
C ALA A 281 8.97 -18.09 12.63
N SER A 282 7.77 -17.72 12.14
CA SER A 282 7.61 -16.59 11.22
C SER A 282 8.13 -15.29 11.84
N THR A 283 7.73 -15.02 13.08
CA THR A 283 8.18 -13.84 13.84
C THR A 283 9.70 -13.84 14.03
N TYR A 284 10.27 -14.99 14.41
CA TYR A 284 11.70 -15.11 14.67
C TYR A 284 12.53 -14.85 13.40
N VAL A 285 12.17 -15.47 12.28
CA VAL A 285 12.90 -15.30 11.02
C VAL A 285 12.80 -13.86 10.53
N SER A 286 11.58 -13.29 10.51
CA SER A 286 11.35 -11.93 10.04
C SER A 286 11.93 -10.87 10.96
N GLY A 287 11.92 -11.08 12.28
CA GLY A 287 12.50 -10.16 13.26
C GLY A 287 14.03 -10.10 13.25
N ASN A 288 14.70 -11.09 12.64
CA ASN A 288 16.16 -11.18 12.49
C ASN A 288 16.61 -11.08 11.02
N TRP A 289 15.85 -10.38 10.18
CA TRP A 289 16.16 -10.12 8.79
C TRP A 289 17.01 -8.84 8.61
N LYS A 290 16.83 -8.13 7.50
CA LYS A 290 17.44 -6.83 7.23
C LYS A 290 16.61 -5.71 7.84
N PHE A 291 17.29 -4.66 8.34
CA PHE A 291 16.63 -3.49 8.93
C PHE A 291 15.56 -2.92 7.99
N GLY A 292 14.39 -2.61 8.52
CA GLY A 292 13.25 -2.09 7.78
C GLY A 292 12.53 -3.12 6.90
N GLN A 293 12.97 -4.37 6.85
CA GLN A 293 12.46 -5.35 5.89
C GLN A 293 11.81 -6.56 6.56
N TRP A 294 11.09 -7.33 5.75
CA TRP A 294 10.41 -8.57 6.12
C TRP A 294 11.08 -9.75 5.42
N ALA A 295 11.04 -10.92 6.07
CA ALA A 295 11.66 -12.13 5.51
C ALA A 295 10.79 -12.87 4.47
N PHE A 296 9.48 -12.64 4.49
CA PHE A 296 8.50 -13.32 3.64
C PHE A 296 7.76 -12.27 2.81
N LEU A 297 8.06 -12.23 1.52
CA LEU A 297 7.62 -11.19 0.58
C LEU A 297 7.08 -11.85 -0.70
N PRO A 298 6.32 -11.12 -1.54
CA PRO A 298 5.99 -11.58 -2.87
C PRO A 298 7.23 -11.98 -3.68
N VAL A 299 7.07 -12.99 -4.54
CA VAL A 299 8.13 -13.54 -5.39
C VAL A 299 7.68 -13.66 -6.84
N THR A 300 8.61 -13.67 -7.78
CA THR A 300 8.34 -14.02 -9.18
C THR A 300 8.16 -15.54 -9.25
N ASP A 301 6.91 -15.98 -9.43
CA ASP A 301 6.53 -17.41 -9.40
C ASP A 301 6.28 -18.01 -10.79
N GLY A 302 6.45 -17.21 -11.86
CA GLY A 302 6.26 -17.62 -13.24
C GLY A 302 4.80 -17.90 -13.62
N THR A 303 3.84 -17.68 -12.72
CA THR A 303 2.42 -17.95 -12.95
C THR A 303 1.56 -16.72 -12.66
N PHE A 304 1.51 -16.31 -11.39
CA PHE A 304 0.78 -15.12 -10.96
C PHE A 304 1.60 -13.88 -11.31
N ILE A 305 2.87 -13.86 -10.90
CA ILE A 305 3.87 -12.84 -11.27
C ILE A 305 4.84 -13.50 -12.26
N GLN A 306 4.70 -13.15 -13.53
CA GLN A 306 5.41 -13.82 -14.63
C GLN A 306 6.75 -13.15 -14.93
N GLU A 307 6.83 -11.84 -14.70
CA GLU A 307 8.03 -11.02 -14.93
C GLU A 307 8.25 -10.08 -13.75
N ARG A 308 9.46 -9.52 -13.69
CA ARG A 308 9.81 -8.47 -12.73
C ARG A 308 8.98 -7.22 -12.96
N PRO A 309 8.55 -6.50 -11.90
CA PRO A 309 7.77 -5.28 -12.03
C PRO A 309 8.38 -4.21 -12.92
N SER A 310 9.69 -3.92 -12.81
CA SER A 310 10.30 -2.90 -13.67
C SER A 310 10.10 -3.21 -15.17
N LEU A 311 10.22 -4.48 -15.55
CA LEU A 311 10.09 -4.92 -16.93
C LEU A 311 8.63 -4.92 -17.38
N GLN A 312 7.75 -5.57 -16.62
CA GLN A 312 6.36 -5.75 -17.04
C GLN A 312 5.57 -4.43 -17.04
N LEU A 313 5.79 -3.57 -16.03
CA LEU A 313 5.12 -2.27 -15.94
C LEU A 313 5.49 -1.40 -17.15
N LEU A 314 6.77 -1.35 -17.53
CA LEU A 314 7.24 -0.55 -18.66
C LEU A 314 6.82 -1.11 -20.02
N ASN A 315 6.56 -2.42 -20.10
CA ASN A 315 5.97 -3.05 -21.28
C ASN A 315 4.46 -2.81 -21.42
N GLY A 316 3.79 -2.20 -20.43
CA GLY A 316 2.36 -1.90 -20.46
C GLY A 316 1.44 -3.13 -20.38
N GLN A 317 1.98 -4.30 -19.99
CA GLN A 317 1.24 -5.55 -19.86
C GLN A 317 0.47 -5.59 -18.53
N LEU A 318 -0.65 -4.87 -18.49
CA LEU A 318 -1.37 -4.57 -17.25
C LEU A 318 -2.87 -4.91 -17.36
N ASN A 319 -3.47 -5.31 -16.24
CA ASN A 319 -4.91 -5.36 -16.01
C ASN A 319 -5.43 -3.95 -15.61
N GLY A 320 -6.72 -3.70 -15.75
CA GLY A 320 -7.34 -2.39 -15.54
C GLY A 320 -7.05 -1.39 -16.66
N VAL A 321 -7.71 -0.23 -16.62
CA VAL A 321 -7.60 0.84 -17.63
C VAL A 321 -7.20 2.19 -17.05
N ARG A 322 -7.35 2.41 -15.74
CA ARG A 322 -6.97 3.68 -15.10
C ARG A 322 -6.20 3.48 -13.82
N ILE A 323 -5.21 4.33 -13.59
CA ILE A 323 -4.42 4.36 -12.35
C ILE A 323 -4.33 5.77 -11.77
N LEU A 324 -4.52 5.88 -10.46
CA LEU A 324 -4.13 7.04 -9.66
C LEU A 324 -2.96 6.60 -8.76
N SER A 325 -1.76 7.08 -9.05
CA SER A 325 -0.54 6.64 -8.36
C SER A 325 0.07 7.76 -7.52
N GLY A 326 0.39 7.46 -6.27
CA GLY A 326 0.89 8.39 -5.27
C GLY A 326 2.16 7.88 -4.59
N ASN A 327 2.89 8.80 -3.97
CA ASN A 327 3.94 8.53 -3.00
C ASN A 327 4.06 9.70 -2.02
N ASN A 328 4.66 9.48 -0.85
CA ASN A 328 5.03 10.54 0.08
C ASN A 328 6.43 11.06 -0.27
N ALA A 329 6.76 12.27 0.18
CA ALA A 329 8.04 12.90 -0.16
C ALA A 329 9.24 12.24 0.52
N ASP A 330 9.07 11.72 1.75
CA ASP A 330 10.12 11.14 2.59
C ASP A 330 9.76 9.69 3.03
N GLU A 331 9.61 8.78 2.08
CA GLU A 331 9.20 7.38 2.35
C GLU A 331 10.22 6.58 3.18
N GLY A 332 11.51 6.86 3.00
CA GLY A 332 12.61 6.00 3.44
C GLY A 332 12.95 5.95 4.94
N PRO A 333 12.84 7.02 5.76
CA PRO A 333 13.43 7.09 7.11
C PRO A 333 13.09 5.91 8.02
N GLY A 334 11.85 5.42 8.00
CA GLY A 334 11.41 4.27 8.81
C GLY A 334 12.07 2.94 8.45
N PHE A 335 12.68 2.85 7.28
CA PHE A 335 13.21 1.61 6.69
C PHE A 335 14.73 1.59 6.56
N VAL A 336 15.40 2.67 6.95
CA VAL A 336 16.85 2.82 6.83
C VAL A 336 17.50 2.97 8.22
N PRO A 337 18.63 2.30 8.50
CA PRO A 337 19.40 2.56 9.70
C PRO A 337 19.77 4.04 9.82
N GLN A 338 19.44 4.65 10.95
CA GLN A 338 19.65 6.08 11.21
C GLN A 338 21.04 6.39 11.78
N ASN A 339 22.09 5.85 11.15
CA ASN A 339 23.50 6.05 11.52
C ASN A 339 24.48 6.06 10.33
N ILE A 340 23.98 6.31 9.11
CA ILE A 340 24.76 6.32 7.88
C ILE A 340 25.31 7.73 7.63
N THR A 341 26.49 8.03 8.15
CA THR A 341 27.06 9.40 8.12
C THR A 341 28.26 9.56 7.19
N THR A 342 28.78 8.48 6.61
CA THR A 342 29.97 8.48 5.73
C THR A 342 29.69 7.81 4.40
N THR A 343 30.44 8.17 3.36
CA THR A 343 30.36 7.50 2.05
C THR A 343 30.63 6.00 2.16
N ALA A 344 31.57 5.59 3.00
CA ALA A 344 31.87 4.17 3.23
C ALA A 344 30.67 3.42 3.84
N ALA A 345 29.97 4.03 4.80
CA ALA A 345 28.75 3.46 5.39
C ALA A 345 27.61 3.39 4.36
N PHE A 346 27.44 4.44 3.54
CA PHE A 346 26.47 4.43 2.44
C PHE A 346 26.75 3.31 1.44
N ASN A 347 28.01 3.15 1.00
CA ASN A 347 28.38 2.09 0.07
C ASN A 347 28.15 0.69 0.67
N SER A 348 28.49 0.49 1.94
CA SER A 348 28.20 -0.76 2.65
C SER A 348 26.70 -1.06 2.76
N TYR A 349 25.88 -0.02 2.93
CA TYR A 349 24.43 -0.15 2.96
C TYR A 349 23.88 -0.58 1.59
N VAL A 350 24.31 0.08 0.51
CA VAL A 350 23.92 -0.25 -0.87
C VAL A 350 24.30 -1.68 -1.25
N SER A 351 25.54 -2.11 -0.97
CA SER A 351 25.96 -3.50 -1.23
C SER A 351 25.17 -4.52 -0.40
N GLY A 352 24.73 -4.14 0.80
CA GLY A 352 23.86 -4.98 1.62
C GLY A 352 22.43 -5.10 1.08
N LEU A 353 21.89 -4.04 0.49
CA LEU A 353 20.59 -4.05 -0.19
C LEU A 353 20.63 -4.88 -1.47
N PHE A 354 21.61 -4.62 -2.34
CA PHE A 354 21.71 -5.19 -3.68
C PHE A 354 22.97 -6.07 -3.82
N PRO A 355 23.00 -7.26 -3.22
CA PRO A 355 24.20 -8.11 -3.17
C PRO A 355 24.61 -8.69 -4.53
N LEU A 356 23.74 -8.62 -5.53
CA LEU A 356 23.99 -9.12 -6.89
C LEU A 356 24.36 -8.02 -7.89
N MET A 357 24.37 -6.75 -7.48
CA MET A 357 24.74 -5.63 -8.33
C MET A 357 26.24 -5.66 -8.61
N ASP A 358 26.63 -5.58 -9.88
CA ASP A 358 28.05 -5.51 -10.26
C ASP A 358 28.69 -4.15 -9.95
N ASN A 359 30.02 -4.10 -10.06
CA ASN A 359 30.79 -2.90 -9.71
C ASN A 359 30.57 -1.73 -10.66
N ASP A 360 30.28 -1.98 -11.94
CA ASP A 360 30.09 -0.92 -12.94
C ASP A 360 28.75 -0.22 -12.69
N THR A 361 27.69 -1.01 -12.47
CA THR A 361 26.35 -0.54 -12.07
C THR A 361 26.39 0.19 -10.74
N LEU A 362 27.15 -0.32 -9.76
CA LEU A 362 27.35 0.36 -8.47
C LEU A 362 28.05 1.71 -8.65
N GLY A 363 29.02 1.82 -9.57
CA GLY A 363 29.67 3.09 -9.93
C GLY A 363 28.69 4.11 -10.49
N ASN A 364 27.83 3.68 -11.42
CA ASN A 364 26.78 4.52 -12.00
C ASN A 364 25.76 4.98 -10.95
N LEU A 365 25.35 4.09 -10.04
CA LEU A 365 24.49 4.43 -8.91
C LEU A 365 25.14 5.50 -8.02
N GLN A 366 26.44 5.37 -7.74
CA GLN A 366 27.15 6.35 -6.93
C GLN A 366 27.22 7.73 -7.59
N GLU A 367 27.34 7.78 -8.91
CA GLU A 367 27.31 9.02 -9.70
C GLU A 367 25.90 9.65 -9.69
N ILE A 368 24.85 8.88 -9.97
CA ILE A 368 23.49 9.42 -10.08
C ILE A 368 22.89 9.85 -8.72
N TYR A 369 23.36 9.25 -7.62
CA TYR A 369 23.02 9.67 -6.26
C TYR A 369 24.06 10.62 -5.66
N GLN A 370 24.99 11.17 -6.44
CA GLN A 370 26.03 12.05 -5.89
C GLN A 370 25.40 13.28 -5.23
N ILE A 371 25.86 13.57 -4.02
CA ILE A 371 25.44 14.77 -3.27
C ILE A 371 26.60 15.75 -3.15
N SER A 372 26.27 17.04 -3.14
CA SER A 372 27.21 18.09 -2.74
C SER A 372 27.68 17.85 -1.29
N PRO A 373 28.87 18.36 -0.89
CA PRO A 373 29.32 18.28 0.49
C PRO A 373 28.25 18.81 1.45
N THR A 374 27.90 18.00 2.44
CA THR A 374 26.86 18.35 3.41
C THR A 374 27.21 19.64 4.12
N ILE A 375 26.31 20.61 4.06
CA ILE A 375 26.41 21.82 4.87
C ILE A 375 25.62 21.55 6.15
N PRO A 376 26.25 21.53 7.34
CA PRO A 376 25.51 21.42 8.60
C PRO A 376 24.49 22.56 8.70
N GLY A 377 23.22 22.20 8.93
CA GLY A 377 22.10 23.15 8.93
C GLY A 377 20.86 22.57 9.57
N PRO A 378 19.80 23.38 9.74
CA PRO A 378 18.51 22.91 10.25
C PRO A 378 17.93 21.84 9.31
N LEU A 379 17.25 20.85 9.87
CA LEU A 379 16.48 19.87 9.07
C LEU A 379 15.19 20.56 8.60
N PHE A 380 14.85 20.38 7.33
CA PHE A 380 13.65 20.97 6.73
C PHE A 380 13.21 20.14 5.53
N SER A 381 11.92 20.21 5.21
CA SER A 381 11.36 19.55 4.02
C SER A 381 11.97 20.15 2.75
N THR A 382 12.34 19.28 1.82
CA THR A 382 12.80 19.65 0.48
C THR A 382 12.03 20.83 -0.16
N VAL A 383 12.76 21.66 -0.91
CA VAL A 383 12.16 22.75 -1.71
C VAL A 383 11.53 22.24 -3.01
N GLY A 384 11.61 20.94 -3.29
CA GLY A 384 11.01 20.29 -4.44
C GLY A 384 11.88 20.39 -5.70
N ASP A 385 11.88 21.54 -6.38
CA ASP A 385 12.48 21.68 -7.71
C ASP A 385 13.93 22.22 -7.72
N LYS A 386 14.50 22.47 -6.53
CA LYS A 386 15.82 23.08 -6.35
C LYS A 386 16.57 22.40 -5.21
N GLU A 387 17.85 22.74 -5.08
CA GLU A 387 18.63 22.34 -3.92
C GLU A 387 18.33 23.24 -2.70
N PRO A 388 18.34 22.67 -1.49
CA PRO A 388 18.54 21.25 -1.22
C PRO A 388 17.27 20.44 -1.49
N SER A 389 17.46 19.22 -2.01
CA SER A 389 16.42 18.29 -2.42
C SER A 389 16.34 17.10 -1.47
N ALA A 390 15.30 16.27 -1.62
CA ALA A 390 15.17 15.02 -0.87
C ALA A 390 16.40 14.10 -1.00
N LEU A 391 17.25 14.29 -2.03
CA LEU A 391 18.49 13.53 -2.20
C LEU A 391 19.53 13.82 -1.09
N ASN A 392 19.59 15.05 -0.58
CA ASN A 392 20.64 15.47 0.35
C ASN A 392 20.11 16.02 1.69
N GLN A 393 18.84 16.37 1.79
CA GLN A 393 18.25 16.95 3.00
C GLN A 393 16.73 16.72 3.10
N SER A 394 16.27 16.41 4.31
CA SER A 394 14.86 16.39 4.69
C SER A 394 14.72 16.76 6.17
N GLU A 395 13.52 16.61 6.72
CA GLU A 395 13.28 16.73 8.17
C GLU A 395 13.88 15.57 8.98
N PHE A 396 14.29 14.48 8.32
CA PHE A 396 14.84 13.29 8.96
C PHE A 396 16.37 13.22 8.94
N GLY A 397 17.02 13.90 8.00
CA GLY A 397 18.46 13.81 7.89
C GLY A 397 19.08 14.75 6.87
N ILE A 398 20.41 14.80 6.90
CA ILE A 398 21.25 15.51 5.93
C ILE A 398 22.37 14.61 5.44
N GLY A 399 22.90 14.92 4.26
CA GLY A 399 24.08 14.27 3.72
C GLY A 399 23.85 12.79 3.44
N GLN A 400 24.79 11.94 3.88
CA GLN A 400 24.76 10.51 3.59
C GLN A 400 23.56 9.79 4.22
N GLN A 401 23.03 10.29 5.34
CA GLN A 401 21.85 9.68 5.96
C GLN A 401 20.63 9.89 5.08
N GLN A 402 20.42 11.13 4.62
CA GLN A 402 19.29 11.42 3.75
C GLN A 402 19.46 10.80 2.37
N ARG A 403 20.69 10.75 1.85
CA ARG A 403 20.99 10.01 0.62
C ARG A 403 20.58 8.54 0.72
N ALA A 404 20.83 7.89 1.86
CA ALA A 404 20.40 6.52 2.11
C ALA A 404 18.87 6.40 2.24
N ASN A 405 18.22 7.31 2.97
CA ASN A 405 16.76 7.38 3.08
C ASN A 405 16.12 7.52 1.69
N ASN A 406 16.60 8.47 0.87
CA ASN A 406 16.05 8.74 -0.45
C ASN A 406 16.34 7.62 -1.46
N LEU A 407 17.51 6.98 -1.38
CA LEU A 407 17.79 5.80 -2.20
C LEU A 407 16.78 4.69 -1.92
N TYR A 408 16.53 4.37 -0.65
CA TYR A 408 15.55 3.35 -0.29
C TYR A 408 14.11 3.76 -0.66
N ALA A 409 13.76 5.03 -0.45
CA ALA A 409 12.48 5.60 -0.85
C ALA A 409 12.24 5.39 -2.36
N GLU A 410 13.24 5.71 -3.17
CA GLU A 410 13.14 5.64 -4.63
C GLU A 410 13.08 4.20 -5.14
N THR A 411 13.92 3.30 -4.64
CA THR A 411 13.91 1.90 -5.08
C THR A 411 12.63 1.18 -4.69
N THR A 412 12.07 1.52 -3.52
CA THR A 412 11.05 0.69 -2.87
C THR A 412 9.63 1.24 -3.00
N PHE A 413 9.47 2.56 -3.15
CA PHE A 413 8.15 3.22 -3.15
C PHE A 413 7.96 4.16 -4.32
N VAL A 414 8.89 5.11 -4.47
CA VAL A 414 8.69 6.25 -5.38
C VAL A 414 8.86 5.81 -6.83
N CYS A 415 9.95 5.16 -7.23
CA CYS A 415 10.12 4.75 -8.62
C CYS A 415 9.11 3.69 -9.08
N PRO A 416 8.70 2.69 -8.27
CA PRO A 416 7.57 1.82 -8.60
C PRO A 416 6.28 2.59 -8.93
N SER A 417 5.99 3.68 -8.19
CA SER A 417 4.87 4.60 -8.48
C SER A 417 5.03 5.28 -9.85
N TYR A 418 6.25 5.72 -10.22
CA TYR A 418 6.54 6.30 -11.54
C TYR A 418 6.40 5.28 -12.68
N TRP A 419 6.92 4.06 -12.51
CA TRP A 419 6.86 3.01 -13.52
C TRP A 419 5.41 2.59 -13.78
N LEU A 420 4.62 2.45 -12.73
CA LEU A 420 3.21 2.09 -12.84
C LEU A 420 2.40 3.16 -13.59
N ALA A 421 2.55 4.43 -13.22
CA ALA A 421 1.90 5.53 -13.93
C ALA A 421 2.33 5.59 -15.42
N THR A 422 3.62 5.38 -15.68
CA THR A 422 4.18 5.34 -17.04
C THR A 422 3.66 4.16 -17.85
N GLY A 423 3.56 2.97 -17.26
CA GLY A 423 3.05 1.76 -17.89
C GLY A 423 1.61 1.91 -18.35
N PHE A 424 0.74 2.50 -17.51
CA PHE A 424 -0.63 2.83 -17.90
C PHE A 424 -0.67 3.92 -18.97
N SER A 425 0.06 5.03 -18.81
CA SER A 425 0.11 6.12 -19.80
C SER A 425 0.50 5.65 -21.20
N LYS A 426 1.52 4.78 -21.32
CA LYS A 426 1.98 4.27 -22.62
C LYS A 426 1.05 3.23 -23.24
N SER A 427 0.13 2.67 -22.47
CA SER A 427 -0.76 1.61 -22.93
C SER A 427 -2.00 2.17 -23.63
N LYS A 428 -2.26 1.70 -24.85
CA LYS A 428 -3.40 2.17 -25.64
C LYS A 428 -4.73 2.02 -24.87
N GLY A 429 -5.47 3.13 -24.77
CA GLY A 429 -6.79 3.15 -24.13
C GLY A 429 -6.74 3.15 -22.60
N LYS A 430 -5.56 3.37 -22.01
CA LYS A 430 -5.38 3.50 -20.57
C LYS A 430 -4.99 4.93 -20.20
N GLN A 431 -5.21 5.29 -18.95
CA GLN A 431 -4.89 6.62 -18.42
C GLN A 431 -4.25 6.51 -17.04
N ALA A 432 -3.42 7.49 -16.71
CA ALA A 432 -2.75 7.58 -15.43
C ALA A 432 -2.82 9.01 -14.90
N TRP A 433 -2.89 9.14 -13.58
CA TRP A 433 -2.64 10.38 -12.85
C TRP A 433 -1.62 10.09 -11.78
N LYS A 434 -0.75 11.07 -11.54
CA LYS A 434 0.27 10.97 -10.51
C LYS A 434 0.18 12.11 -9.51
N TYR A 435 0.34 11.79 -8.23
CA TYR A 435 0.49 12.77 -7.17
C TYR A 435 1.68 12.45 -6.25
N GLN A 436 2.11 13.44 -5.48
CA GLN A 436 2.99 13.29 -4.32
C GLN A 436 2.33 13.96 -3.11
N TYR A 437 2.42 13.34 -1.94
CA TYR A 437 2.13 13.96 -0.67
C TYR A 437 3.39 14.56 -0.07
N SER A 438 3.36 15.87 0.21
CA SER A 438 4.51 16.65 0.68
C SER A 438 4.27 17.38 1.99
N VAL A 439 3.13 17.16 2.65
CA VAL A 439 2.86 17.80 3.95
C VAL A 439 3.84 17.26 5.00
N PRO A 440 4.66 18.12 5.62
CA PRO A 440 5.69 17.69 6.56
C PRO A 440 5.12 16.91 7.76
N PRO A 441 5.72 15.78 8.16
CA PRO A 441 7.02 15.29 7.70
C PRO A 441 7.02 14.37 6.48
N ALA A 442 5.86 14.16 5.86
CA ALA A 442 5.70 13.39 4.63
C ALA A 442 6.39 12.01 4.68
N GLU A 443 6.43 11.39 5.87
CA GLU A 443 6.95 10.03 6.02
C GLU A 443 6.00 9.00 5.42
N HIS A 444 6.48 7.76 5.28
CA HIS A 444 5.64 6.67 4.81
C HIS A 444 4.36 6.50 5.65
N GLY A 445 3.20 6.47 4.99
CA GLY A 445 1.89 6.38 5.63
C GLY A 445 1.36 7.70 6.22
N ALA A 446 2.10 8.81 6.13
CA ALA A 446 1.65 10.13 6.60
C ALA A 446 0.36 10.62 5.90
N ASP A 447 0.11 10.16 4.69
CA ASP A 447 -1.05 10.49 3.87
C ASP A 447 -2.32 9.72 4.26
N LEU A 448 -2.24 8.68 5.11
CA LEU A 448 -3.40 7.89 5.56
C LEU A 448 -4.47 8.79 6.23
N ASP A 449 -4.01 9.77 7.00
CA ASP A 449 -4.85 10.79 7.63
C ASP A 449 -5.41 11.83 6.62
N ALA A 450 -5.13 11.71 5.33
CA ALA A 450 -5.79 12.51 4.31
C ALA A 450 -7.05 11.83 3.74
N TYR A 451 -7.16 10.49 3.76
CA TYR A 451 -8.25 9.77 3.08
C TYR A 451 -9.06 8.76 3.91
N TYR A 452 -8.70 8.44 5.16
CA TYR A 452 -9.64 7.75 6.08
C TYR A 452 -9.58 8.29 7.53
N ALA A 453 -10.45 7.78 8.41
CA ALA A 453 -10.62 8.31 9.76
C ALA A 453 -9.29 8.37 10.53
N ILE A 454 -9.03 9.52 11.16
CA ILE A 454 -7.73 9.86 11.77
C ILE A 454 -7.26 8.74 12.71
N ASN A 455 -6.16 8.08 12.36
CA ASN A 455 -5.48 7.16 13.27
C ASN A 455 -4.26 7.88 13.87
N ARG A 456 -4.52 8.49 15.02
CA ARG A 456 -3.80 9.60 15.69
C ARG A 456 -2.43 9.26 16.26
N GLU A 457 -1.81 8.15 15.87
CA GLU A 457 -0.58 7.66 16.52
C GLU A 457 0.72 8.22 15.90
N ALA A 458 0.72 8.61 14.62
CA ALA A 458 1.95 9.01 13.90
C ALA A 458 2.06 10.52 13.63
N LEU A 459 0.97 11.18 13.25
CA LEU A 459 0.95 12.61 12.94
C LEU A 459 0.10 13.35 13.97
N GLY A 460 0.64 14.44 14.52
CA GLY A 460 -0.03 15.18 15.60
C GLY A 460 -1.44 15.66 15.25
N TYR A 461 -2.20 16.06 16.27
CA TYR A 461 -3.50 16.71 16.07
C TYR A 461 -3.37 17.99 15.25
N ASP A 462 -4.41 18.30 14.47
CA ASP A 462 -4.55 19.54 13.70
C ASP A 462 -3.39 19.80 12.73
N THR A 463 -2.86 18.78 12.07
CA THR A 463 -1.79 18.87 11.06
C THR A 463 -2.30 19.06 9.63
N LEU A 464 -3.58 18.78 9.38
CA LEU A 464 -4.21 18.94 8.08
C LEU A 464 -5.35 19.96 8.15
N SER A 465 -5.40 20.89 7.19
CA SER A 465 -6.54 21.80 7.06
C SER A 465 -7.76 21.01 6.62
N THR A 466 -8.95 21.47 7.00
CA THR A 466 -10.20 20.79 6.61
C THR A 466 -10.34 20.72 5.09
N ALA A 467 -10.06 21.81 4.36
CA ALA A 467 -10.19 21.82 2.91
C ALA A 467 -9.14 20.93 2.22
N PHE A 468 -7.91 20.83 2.75
CA PHE A 468 -6.90 19.89 2.24
C PHE A 468 -7.40 18.45 2.35
N ARG A 469 -7.83 18.02 3.54
CA ARG A 469 -8.32 16.65 3.79
C ARG A 469 -9.53 16.34 2.90
N LEU A 470 -10.51 17.24 2.85
CA LEU A 470 -11.68 17.08 1.96
C LEU A 470 -11.29 17.07 0.48
N GLY A 471 -10.29 17.86 0.08
CA GLY A 471 -9.73 17.88 -1.27
C GLY A 471 -9.16 16.51 -1.68
N VAL A 472 -8.31 15.92 -0.84
CA VAL A 472 -7.75 14.57 -1.08
C VAL A 472 -8.84 13.50 -1.12
N GLN A 473 -9.80 13.54 -0.19
CA GLN A 473 -10.94 12.63 -0.18
C GLN A 473 -11.81 12.76 -1.45
N ASN A 474 -11.99 13.98 -1.96
CA ASN A 474 -12.72 14.22 -3.21
C ASN A 474 -11.92 13.78 -4.43
N ILE A 475 -10.59 13.92 -4.44
CA ILE A 475 -9.73 13.39 -5.50
C ILE A 475 -9.92 11.87 -5.64
N TRP A 476 -9.83 11.14 -4.53
CA TRP A 476 -10.04 9.68 -4.52
C TRP A 476 -11.48 9.30 -4.88
N GLY A 477 -12.47 9.93 -4.23
CA GLY A 477 -13.87 9.61 -4.47
C GLY A 477 -14.32 9.93 -5.89
N ARG A 478 -13.81 11.01 -6.50
CA ARG A 478 -14.10 11.30 -7.90
C ARG A 478 -13.44 10.31 -8.86
N PHE A 479 -12.24 9.83 -8.56
CA PHE A 479 -11.64 8.75 -9.34
C PHE A 479 -12.49 7.46 -9.29
N ILE A 480 -13.04 7.13 -8.11
CA ILE A 480 -13.92 5.97 -7.93
C ILE A 480 -15.27 6.15 -8.65
N ILE A 481 -15.87 7.35 -8.55
CA ILE A 481 -17.25 7.61 -8.99
C ILE A 481 -17.33 8.05 -10.46
N TYR A 482 -16.32 8.76 -10.96
CA TYR A 482 -16.35 9.44 -12.26
C TYR A 482 -15.17 9.08 -13.15
N ASP A 483 -14.30 8.16 -12.74
CA ASP A 483 -13.11 7.75 -13.51
C ASP A 483 -12.09 8.90 -13.73
N ASP A 484 -12.22 10.01 -12.99
CA ASP A 484 -11.42 11.24 -13.10
C ASP A 484 -11.12 11.78 -11.69
N PRO A 485 -9.85 11.90 -11.29
CA PRO A 485 -9.47 12.40 -9.97
C PRO A 485 -9.49 13.92 -9.84
N THR A 486 -9.62 14.67 -10.95
CA THR A 486 -9.54 16.13 -10.96
C THR A 486 -10.76 16.78 -10.33
N LEU A 487 -10.57 17.89 -9.63
CA LEU A 487 -11.64 18.67 -9.00
C LEU A 487 -12.30 19.61 -10.02
N THR A 488 -13.61 19.77 -9.93
CA THR A 488 -14.33 20.77 -10.76
C THR A 488 -14.28 22.14 -10.07
N GLU A 489 -14.47 23.23 -10.82
CA GLU A 489 -14.55 24.58 -10.26
C GLU A 489 -15.59 24.68 -9.14
N LYS A 490 -16.76 24.05 -9.33
CA LYS A 490 -17.80 23.99 -8.31
C LYS A 490 -17.33 23.27 -7.05
N VAL A 491 -16.69 22.11 -7.19
CA VAL A 491 -16.17 21.36 -6.03
C VAL A 491 -15.12 22.19 -5.30
N LEU A 492 -14.24 22.88 -6.01
CA LEU A 492 -13.27 23.77 -5.37
C LEU A 492 -13.92 24.93 -4.63
N ASP A 493 -14.93 25.57 -5.24
CA ASP A 493 -15.64 26.67 -4.58
C ASP A 493 -16.34 26.17 -3.31
N ASP A 494 -16.97 25.00 -3.35
CA ASP A 494 -17.62 24.37 -2.20
C ASP A 494 -16.58 24.02 -1.09
N LEU A 495 -15.38 23.56 -1.44
CA LEU A 495 -14.33 23.18 -0.49
C LEU A 495 -13.57 24.37 0.12
N THR A 496 -13.41 25.46 -0.64
CA THR A 496 -12.60 26.62 -0.26
C THR A 496 -13.43 27.81 0.23
N THR A 497 -14.75 27.65 0.37
CA THR A 497 -15.66 28.70 0.82
C THR A 497 -16.48 28.23 2.02
N TYR A 498 -16.40 28.99 3.11
CA TYR A 498 -17.26 28.78 4.28
C TYR A 498 -18.72 29.12 3.97
N ALA A 499 -19.65 28.59 4.76
CA ALA A 499 -21.09 28.84 4.61
C ALA A 499 -21.51 30.33 4.68
N ASN A 500 -20.69 31.19 5.30
CA ASN A 500 -20.88 32.63 5.36
C ASN A 500 -20.30 33.39 4.13
N GLY A 501 -19.77 32.68 3.14
CA GLY A 501 -19.20 33.24 1.92
C GLY A 501 -17.72 33.64 2.00
N THR A 502 -17.04 33.48 3.13
CA THR A 502 -15.60 33.79 3.25
C THR A 502 -14.74 32.62 2.76
N LYS A 503 -13.58 32.91 2.15
CA LYS A 503 -12.63 31.86 1.71
C LYS A 503 -11.85 31.28 2.88
N THR A 504 -11.50 29.99 2.81
CA THR A 504 -10.69 29.30 3.83
C THR A 504 -9.21 29.69 3.79
N GLY A 505 -8.76 30.25 2.67
CA GLY A 505 -7.34 30.55 2.40
C GLY A 505 -6.59 29.38 1.75
N ASP A 506 -7.21 28.21 1.66
CA ASP A 506 -6.67 27.05 0.95
C ASP A 506 -6.66 27.28 -0.57
N ASP A 507 -5.54 26.95 -1.22
CA ASP A 507 -5.43 26.90 -2.68
C ASP A 507 -5.39 25.44 -3.16
N LEU A 508 -6.50 25.03 -3.76
CA LEU A 508 -6.69 23.72 -4.38
C LEU A 508 -6.79 23.81 -5.91
N ALA A 509 -6.58 24.99 -6.51
CA ALA A 509 -6.82 25.24 -7.93
C ALA A 509 -5.95 24.38 -8.84
N ALA A 510 -4.79 23.94 -8.36
CA ALA A 510 -3.92 23.03 -9.10
C ALA A 510 -4.54 21.64 -9.34
N ALA A 511 -5.52 21.22 -8.52
CA ALA A 511 -6.25 19.98 -8.72
C ALA A 511 -7.39 20.12 -9.75
N LEU A 512 -7.61 21.30 -10.36
CA LEU A 512 -8.63 21.49 -11.38
C LEU A 512 -8.41 20.63 -12.62
N HIS A 513 -9.53 20.23 -13.24
CA HIS A 513 -9.52 19.63 -14.56
C HIS A 513 -8.76 20.51 -15.58
N GLY A 514 -7.89 19.91 -16.38
CA GLY A 514 -7.07 20.61 -17.38
C GLY A 514 -5.84 21.32 -16.82
N THR A 515 -5.80 21.59 -15.51
CA THR A 515 -4.56 22.01 -14.81
C THR A 515 -3.77 20.78 -14.38
N TRP A 516 -4.43 19.83 -13.70
CA TRP A 516 -3.88 18.51 -13.43
C TRP A 516 -4.25 17.57 -14.58
N VAL A 517 -3.39 17.57 -15.60
CA VAL A 517 -3.53 16.70 -16.77
C VAL A 517 -3.17 15.26 -16.44
N THR A 518 -3.53 14.33 -17.33
CA THR A 518 -3.07 12.94 -17.25
C THR A 518 -1.54 12.89 -17.27
N TRP A 519 -0.99 11.91 -16.56
CA TRP A 519 0.43 11.59 -16.63
C TRP A 519 0.76 11.13 -18.05
N GLU A 520 1.48 11.95 -18.79
CA GLU A 520 1.96 11.63 -20.13
C GLU A 520 3.49 11.57 -20.15
N THR A 521 4.03 10.56 -20.82
CA THR A 521 5.48 10.47 -21.05
C THR A 521 5.87 10.90 -22.47
N ASN A 522 4.90 11.00 -23.38
CA ASN A 522 5.08 11.41 -24.76
C ASN A 522 4.20 12.64 -25.01
N GLY A 523 4.81 13.77 -25.36
CA GLY A 523 4.08 15.01 -25.59
C GLY A 523 5.02 16.20 -25.66
N PRO A 524 4.48 17.43 -25.78
CA PRO A 524 5.26 18.64 -25.57
C PRO A 524 5.91 18.61 -24.16
N ALA A 525 7.14 19.10 -24.03
CA ALA A 525 7.90 19.03 -22.77
C ALA A 525 7.14 19.70 -21.60
N GLU A 526 6.38 20.74 -21.89
CA GLU A 526 5.50 21.45 -20.97
C GLU A 526 4.31 20.62 -20.45
N GLU A 527 3.99 19.48 -21.05
CA GLU A 527 2.86 18.61 -20.65
C GLU A 527 3.33 17.24 -20.13
N GLN A 528 4.59 16.87 -20.36
CA GLN A 528 5.13 15.60 -19.90
C GLN A 528 5.35 15.57 -18.38
N TYR A 529 5.13 14.40 -17.78
CA TYR A 529 5.44 14.09 -16.37
C TYR A 529 4.77 15.02 -15.35
N ARG A 530 3.59 15.58 -15.66
CA ARG A 530 2.86 16.47 -14.75
C ARG A 530 2.29 15.70 -13.56
N MET A 531 2.72 16.09 -12.36
CA MET A 531 2.34 15.46 -11.10
C MET A 531 1.69 16.50 -10.18
N LEU A 532 0.61 16.13 -9.50
CA LEU A 532 0.03 16.98 -8.46
C LEU A 532 0.82 16.84 -7.16
N ASN A 533 1.38 17.95 -6.68
CA ASN A 533 2.00 18.04 -5.37
C ASN A 533 0.95 18.46 -4.33
N LEU A 534 0.61 17.55 -3.42
CA LEU A 534 -0.29 17.77 -2.30
C LEU A 534 0.54 18.32 -1.13
N ASN A 535 0.55 19.65 -0.97
CA ASN A 535 1.30 20.30 0.09
C ASN A 535 0.40 21.25 0.92
N MET A 536 0.95 21.73 2.03
CA MET A 536 0.32 22.68 2.93
C MET A 536 1.32 23.75 3.39
N THR A 537 0.78 24.88 3.82
CA THR A 537 1.52 26.02 4.38
C THR A 537 0.78 26.58 5.60
N GLY A 538 1.38 27.56 6.28
CA GLY A 538 0.77 28.21 7.43
C GLY A 538 0.83 27.36 8.71
N GLY A 539 -0.10 27.62 9.62
CA GLY A 539 -0.06 27.03 10.97
C GLY A 539 1.11 27.57 11.81
N HIS A 540 1.47 26.83 12.86
CA HIS A 540 2.68 27.10 13.65
C HIS A 540 3.58 25.87 13.68
N GLU A 541 4.89 26.14 13.66
CA GLU A 541 5.91 25.11 13.76
C GLU A 541 5.76 24.34 15.08
N THR A 542 5.76 23.01 14.96
CA THR A 542 5.64 22.06 16.06
C THR A 542 6.68 20.98 15.89
N THR A 543 7.36 20.60 16.97
CA THR A 543 8.32 19.49 16.94
C THR A 543 7.68 18.23 17.51
N ILE A 544 7.80 17.12 16.78
CA ILE A 544 7.43 15.79 17.25
C ILE A 544 8.67 14.93 17.48
N SER A 545 8.61 14.06 18.50
CA SER A 545 9.66 13.07 18.75
C SER A 545 9.36 11.82 17.94
N TRP A 546 9.89 11.73 16.72
CA TRP A 546 9.83 10.54 15.90
C TRP A 546 10.71 9.43 16.46
N THR A 547 10.27 8.17 16.36
CA THR A 547 11.02 7.00 16.84
C THR A 547 11.21 6.03 15.68
N ASN A 548 12.47 5.75 15.32
CA ASN A 548 12.78 4.79 14.27
C ASN A 548 12.51 3.35 14.71
N GLY A 549 12.50 2.41 13.74
CA GLY A 549 12.28 0.98 14.01
C GLY A 549 13.27 0.37 15.03
N GLY A 550 14.48 0.92 15.15
CA GLY A 550 15.48 0.53 16.15
C GLY A 550 15.33 1.16 17.54
N GLY A 551 14.29 1.96 17.77
CA GLY A 551 14.03 2.67 19.02
C GLY A 551 14.82 3.97 19.21
N GLY A 552 15.62 4.38 18.22
CA GLY A 552 16.29 5.67 18.19
C GLY A 552 15.28 6.80 17.98
N LYS A 553 15.49 7.95 18.63
CA LYS A 553 14.59 9.09 18.56
C LYS A 553 15.21 10.25 17.80
N LEU A 554 14.40 10.91 16.98
CA LEU A 554 14.75 12.13 16.25
C LEU A 554 13.64 13.17 16.46
N ASN A 555 14.03 14.43 16.65
CA ASN A 555 13.07 15.52 16.62
C ASN A 555 12.82 15.92 15.17
N VAL A 556 11.57 15.85 14.76
CA VAL A 556 11.12 16.16 13.40
C VAL A 556 10.17 17.35 13.49
N THR A 557 10.34 18.30 12.58
CA THR A 557 9.48 19.48 12.50
C THR A 557 8.21 19.13 11.74
N GLN A 558 7.09 19.75 12.10
CA GLN A 558 5.83 19.72 11.36
C GLN A 558 5.09 21.04 11.60
N TYR A 559 3.97 21.25 10.91
CA TYR A 559 3.12 22.41 11.11
C TYR A 559 1.74 21.97 11.61
N ALA A 560 1.21 22.69 12.60
CA ALA A 560 -0.08 22.36 13.21
C ALA A 560 -0.92 23.60 13.54
N GLY A 561 -2.19 23.38 13.81
CA GLY A 561 -3.11 24.34 14.40
C GLY A 561 -3.70 25.38 13.43
N PRO A 562 -4.30 26.45 13.97
CA PRO A 562 -5.00 27.45 13.16
C PRO A 562 -4.09 28.14 12.14
N GLY A 563 -4.65 28.41 10.95
CA GLY A 563 -3.94 29.09 9.86
C GLY A 563 -3.24 28.15 8.89
N LEU A 564 -3.33 26.82 9.07
CA LEU A 564 -2.95 25.85 8.05
C LEU A 564 -3.80 26.02 6.79
N GLN A 565 -3.15 25.99 5.63
CA GLN A 565 -3.75 26.19 4.32
C GLN A 565 -3.16 25.20 3.33
N ALA A 566 -4.01 24.53 2.55
CA ALA A 566 -3.63 23.74 1.40
C ALA A 566 -2.90 24.63 0.39
N ALA A 567 -1.85 24.09 -0.20
CA ALA A 567 -1.04 24.75 -1.21
C ALA A 567 -0.69 23.72 -2.28
N LEU A 568 -1.68 23.37 -3.10
CA LEU A 568 -1.51 22.37 -4.15
C LEU A 568 -0.85 23.03 -5.37
N SER A 569 0.05 22.29 -6.02
CA SER A 569 0.69 22.74 -7.25
C SER A 569 0.87 21.57 -8.23
N VAL A 570 0.86 21.86 -9.53
CA VAL A 570 1.27 20.89 -10.54
C VAL A 570 2.74 21.12 -10.84
N VAL A 571 3.54 20.07 -10.72
CA VAL A 571 5.00 20.11 -10.83
C VAL A 571 5.50 19.21 -11.95
N ASP A 572 6.72 19.46 -12.42
CA ASP A 572 7.43 18.55 -13.31
C ASP A 572 7.96 17.37 -12.49
N GLY A 573 7.25 16.24 -12.51
CA GLY A 573 7.63 15.05 -11.76
C GLY A 573 8.97 14.44 -12.22
N TYR A 574 9.44 14.73 -13.44
CA TYR A 574 10.71 14.23 -13.93
C TYR A 574 11.89 15.02 -13.34
N ALA A 575 11.79 16.36 -13.34
CA ALA A 575 12.80 17.25 -12.79
C ALA A 575 12.73 17.39 -11.26
N TRP A 576 11.58 17.07 -10.64
CA TRP A 576 11.35 17.14 -9.20
C TRP A 576 12.45 16.45 -8.39
N GLU A 577 12.80 17.02 -7.25
CA GLU A 577 13.69 16.44 -6.23
C GLU A 577 15.06 16.11 -6.78
N ALA A 578 15.64 17.07 -7.50
CA ALA A 578 16.92 16.97 -8.21
C ALA A 578 16.95 15.85 -9.27
N GLU A 579 16.10 15.93 -10.29
CA GLU A 579 16.03 14.95 -11.39
C GLU A 579 15.62 13.54 -10.93
N ARG A 580 14.66 13.41 -10.01
CA ARG A 580 14.14 12.11 -9.56
C ARG A 580 13.69 11.22 -10.71
N GLY A 581 13.07 11.78 -11.74
CA GLY A 581 12.66 11.02 -12.93
C GLY A 581 13.82 10.31 -13.60
N LYS A 582 15.01 10.94 -13.64
CA LYS A 582 16.24 10.34 -14.16
C LYS A 582 16.75 9.21 -13.27
N ARG A 583 16.68 9.36 -11.94
CA ARG A 583 17.01 8.26 -11.00
C ARG A 583 16.03 7.09 -11.14
N CYS A 584 14.74 7.35 -11.30
CA CYS A 584 13.76 6.29 -11.55
C CYS A 584 13.91 5.63 -12.92
N GLN A 585 14.39 6.36 -13.94
CA GLN A 585 14.75 5.78 -15.23
C GLN A 585 15.99 4.87 -15.10
N PHE A 586 17.02 5.30 -14.35
CA PHE A 586 18.18 4.45 -14.06
C PHE A 586 17.78 3.11 -13.45
N TRP A 587 16.92 3.12 -12.42
CA TRP A 587 16.44 1.88 -11.80
C TRP A 587 15.61 1.00 -12.74
N ALA A 588 14.82 1.62 -13.62
CA ALA A 588 14.12 0.90 -14.68
C ALA A 588 15.08 0.21 -15.64
N ASP A 589 16.16 0.90 -16.05
CA ASP A 589 17.11 0.40 -17.03
C ASP A 589 17.92 -0.79 -16.50
N ILE A 590 18.21 -0.83 -15.19
CA ILE A 590 18.98 -1.90 -14.56
C ILE A 590 18.13 -3.01 -13.93
N GLY A 591 16.80 -2.93 -13.99
CA GLY A 591 15.91 -3.89 -13.33
C GLY A 591 16.05 -5.34 -13.83
N ALA A 592 16.49 -5.53 -15.07
CA ALA A 592 16.83 -6.87 -15.57
C ALA A 592 18.05 -7.50 -14.85
N GLU A 593 18.96 -6.67 -14.36
CA GLU A 593 20.24 -7.09 -13.77
C GLU A 593 20.17 -7.17 -12.24
N VAL A 594 19.39 -6.27 -11.62
CA VAL A 594 19.20 -6.22 -10.17
C VAL A 594 17.73 -6.55 -9.88
N PRO A 595 17.41 -7.65 -9.16
CA PRO A 595 16.03 -7.87 -8.72
C PRO A 595 15.59 -6.64 -7.93
N GLU A 596 14.56 -5.93 -8.39
CA GLU A 596 14.19 -4.59 -7.87
C GLU A 596 13.68 -4.65 -6.45
#